data_AF-A0A1E4P160-F1
#
_entry.id   AF-A0A1E4P160-F1
#
_cell.length_a   1.000
_cell.length_b   1.000
_cell.length_c   1.000
_cell.angle_alpha   90.00
_cell.angle_beta   90.00
_cell.angle_gamma   90.00
#
_symmetry.space_group_name_H-M   'P 1'
#
loop_
_entity.id
_entity.type
_entity.pdbx_description
1 polymer ?
#
loop_
_entity_poly.entity_id
_entity_poly.type
_entity_poly.pdbx_seq_one_letter_code
_entity_poly.pdbx_strand_id
1 'polypeptide(L)'
;LGPADCQARNPRLVYGRMTGFGQTGPLAQAAGHDLNYIALTGALHSIGPRGGAPLPPLNLVGDYGGGALYLAFGLMAALFERQRSGLGQVVDAAMVDGAASLMGIFYGLHAGGSFNAPRGENLLDGGAPFYATYETADGRHVALAPLEPKFFAELATRIGLDERFVRRQYDRALWPEMRDAIAALVRRRTRDEWCTVLEGSDACFAPVLDLDEAPNHVHARVRDAFVSVDGVVQPAPAPRFDRSRPEPPRPAPAVGAHTAEVLAEAGYGADEIAALVAAGVAR
;
A
#
# COMPACT_ATOMS: atom_id res chain seq x y z
N LEU A 1 15.86 4.89 -25.86
CA LEU A 1 15.87 6.35 -26.08
C LEU A 1 15.90 7.03 -24.72
N GLY A 2 16.70 8.08 -24.56
CA GLY A 2 16.80 8.81 -23.30
C GLY A 2 15.84 10.02 -23.25
N PRO A 3 15.70 10.65 -22.06
CA PRO A 3 14.87 11.84 -21.92
C PRO A 3 15.32 13.00 -22.82
N ALA A 4 16.63 13.18 -23.01
CA ALA A 4 17.18 14.24 -23.88
C ALA A 4 16.73 14.08 -25.33
N ASP A 5 16.81 12.87 -25.89
CA ASP A 5 16.38 12.59 -27.27
C ASP A 5 14.88 12.87 -27.46
N CYS A 6 14.08 12.45 -26.48
CA CYS A 6 12.63 12.61 -26.53
C CYS A 6 12.22 14.08 -26.37
N GLN A 7 12.88 14.84 -25.49
CA GLN A 7 12.61 16.26 -25.27
C GLN A 7 13.08 17.14 -26.43
N ALA A 8 14.16 16.77 -27.12
CA ALA A 8 14.60 17.44 -28.34
C ALA A 8 13.52 17.40 -29.44
N ARG A 9 12.73 16.31 -29.49
CA ARG A 9 11.57 16.20 -30.40
C ARG A 9 10.31 16.86 -29.85
N ASN A 10 10.06 16.74 -28.55
CA ASN A 10 8.88 17.30 -27.91
C ASN A 10 9.25 17.96 -26.56
N PRO A 11 9.52 19.28 -26.55
CA PRO A 11 9.87 20.00 -25.32
C PRO A 11 8.76 20.01 -24.26
N ARG A 12 7.53 19.63 -24.62
CA ARG A 12 6.37 19.52 -23.71
C ARG A 12 6.26 18.15 -23.06
N LEU A 13 7.13 17.19 -23.41
CA LEU A 13 7.07 15.83 -22.90
C LEU A 13 7.49 15.75 -21.43
N VAL A 14 6.60 15.24 -20.59
CA VAL A 14 6.95 14.79 -19.24
C VAL A 14 7.47 13.34 -19.35
N TYR A 15 8.69 13.10 -18.91
CA TYR A 15 9.36 11.81 -19.02
C TYR A 15 9.52 11.16 -17.64
N GLY A 16 8.81 10.08 -17.38
CA GLY A 16 8.91 9.32 -16.14
C GLY A 16 10.04 8.29 -16.16
N ARG A 17 10.85 8.22 -15.10
CA ARG A 17 11.85 7.18 -14.86
C ARG A 17 11.54 6.53 -13.53
N MET A 18 11.02 5.30 -13.56
CA MET A 18 10.86 4.50 -12.34
C MET A 18 12.01 3.51 -12.24
N THR A 19 12.77 3.60 -11.16
CA THR A 19 13.93 2.74 -10.89
C THR A 19 13.95 2.30 -9.44
N GLY A 20 14.75 1.28 -9.14
CA GLY A 20 14.96 0.83 -7.76
C GLY A 20 15.65 1.89 -6.90
N PHE A 21 16.84 2.31 -7.35
CA PHE A 21 17.78 3.10 -6.54
C PHE A 21 18.02 4.51 -7.06
N GLY A 22 17.27 4.97 -8.08
CA GLY A 22 17.43 6.29 -8.69
C GLY A 22 18.46 6.33 -9.81
N GLN A 23 18.58 7.48 -10.48
CA GLN A 23 19.54 7.67 -11.59
C GLN A 23 20.98 7.92 -11.16
N THR A 24 21.21 8.17 -9.88
CA THR A 24 22.53 8.49 -9.33
C THR A 24 22.79 7.70 -8.05
N GLY A 25 24.05 7.70 -7.58
CA GLY A 25 24.46 6.94 -6.41
C GLY A 25 25.04 5.56 -6.74
N PRO A 26 25.63 4.89 -5.74
CA PRO A 26 26.41 3.67 -5.94
C PRO A 26 25.59 2.47 -6.44
N LEU A 27 24.27 2.49 -6.23
CA LEU A 27 23.36 1.41 -6.61
C LEU A 27 22.53 1.73 -7.87
N ALA A 28 22.78 2.86 -8.55
CA ALA A 28 21.97 3.29 -9.70
C ALA A 28 21.92 2.27 -10.86
N GLN A 29 22.93 1.40 -10.97
CA GLN A 29 23.01 0.33 -11.98
C GLN A 29 22.75 -1.07 -11.41
N ALA A 30 22.45 -1.17 -10.12
CA ALA A 30 22.18 -2.44 -9.46
C ALA A 30 20.74 -2.89 -9.72
N ALA A 31 20.56 -4.20 -9.93
CA ALA A 31 19.24 -4.81 -9.92
C ALA A 31 18.72 -4.97 -8.48
N GLY A 32 17.41 -5.01 -8.34
CA GLY A 32 16.73 -5.29 -7.08
C GLY A 32 15.24 -5.49 -7.32
N HIS A 33 14.55 -5.90 -6.26
CA HIS A 33 13.09 -5.91 -6.17
C HIS A 33 12.65 -5.12 -4.95
N ASP A 34 11.34 -4.94 -4.77
CA ASP A 34 10.72 -4.27 -3.62
C ASP A 34 11.49 -4.46 -2.31
N LEU A 35 11.71 -5.73 -1.93
CA LEU A 35 12.38 -6.12 -0.69
C LEU A 35 13.76 -5.47 -0.52
N ASN A 36 14.55 -5.38 -1.60
CA ASN A 36 15.87 -4.76 -1.58
C ASN A 36 15.79 -3.24 -1.40
N TYR A 37 14.78 -2.60 -1.99
CA TYR A 37 14.60 -1.16 -1.89
C TYR A 37 14.18 -0.77 -0.47
N ILE A 38 13.18 -1.45 0.08
CA ILE A 38 12.69 -1.16 1.44
C ILE A 38 13.68 -1.54 2.54
N ALA A 39 14.59 -2.49 2.27
CA ALA A 39 15.67 -2.85 3.18
C ALA A 39 16.62 -1.68 3.48
N LEU A 40 16.79 -0.74 2.54
CA LEU A 40 17.70 0.40 2.70
C LEU A 40 17.05 1.63 3.35
N THR A 41 15.76 1.55 3.71
CA THR A 41 14.97 2.70 4.19
C THR A 41 14.58 2.60 5.67
N GLY A 42 14.94 1.49 6.34
CA GLY A 42 14.44 1.15 7.67
C GLY A 42 13.01 0.62 7.70
N ALA A 43 12.26 0.69 6.59
CA ALA A 43 10.90 0.17 6.50
C ALA A 43 10.86 -1.34 6.77
N LEU A 44 11.67 -2.14 6.08
CA LEU A 44 11.68 -3.59 6.28
C LEU A 44 12.03 -3.95 7.73
N HIS A 45 13.08 -3.33 8.29
CA HIS A 45 13.50 -3.58 9.67
C HIS A 45 12.39 -3.31 10.70
N SER A 46 11.45 -2.41 10.39
CA SER A 46 10.38 -2.00 11.30
C SER A 46 9.17 -2.94 11.27
N ILE A 47 9.13 -3.91 10.35
CA ILE A 47 7.95 -4.76 10.11
C ILE A 47 8.23 -6.20 10.53
N GLY A 48 7.34 -6.76 11.36
CA GLY A 48 7.39 -8.15 11.81
C GLY A 48 7.46 -8.29 13.33
N PRO A 49 7.46 -9.53 13.84
CA PRO A 49 7.39 -9.80 15.28
C PRO A 49 8.69 -9.45 15.99
N ARG A 50 8.55 -9.21 17.30
CA ARG A 50 9.69 -9.10 18.23
C ARG A 50 10.56 -10.35 18.16
N GLY A 51 11.88 -10.16 18.05
CA GLY A 51 12.86 -11.23 18.06
C GLY A 51 12.87 -12.14 16.82
N GLY A 52 11.91 -11.99 15.90
CA GLY A 52 11.89 -12.71 14.62
C GLY A 52 12.65 -11.98 13.51
N ALA A 53 12.70 -12.55 12.31
CA ALA A 53 13.23 -11.84 11.14
C ALA A 53 12.27 -10.71 10.71
N PRO A 54 12.78 -9.62 10.10
CA PRO A 54 11.94 -8.68 9.35
C PRO A 54 11.04 -9.39 8.34
N LEU A 55 9.77 -8.99 8.24
CA LEU A 55 8.80 -9.62 7.34
C LEU A 55 8.52 -8.75 6.11
N PRO A 56 8.60 -9.30 4.88
CA PRO A 56 8.21 -8.59 3.67
C PRO A 56 6.72 -8.20 3.70
N PRO A 57 6.37 -6.91 3.57
CA PRO A 57 4.99 -6.45 3.52
C PRO A 57 4.40 -6.57 2.09
N LEU A 58 4.55 -7.76 1.49
CA LEU A 58 4.40 -7.97 0.05
C LEU A 58 5.27 -6.95 -0.72
N ASN A 59 4.85 -6.52 -1.92
CA ASN A 59 5.47 -5.42 -2.66
C ASN A 59 4.71 -4.08 -2.51
N LEU A 60 3.98 -3.90 -1.39
CA LEU A 60 3.14 -2.73 -1.21
C LEU A 60 3.93 -1.46 -0.91
N VAL A 61 5.10 -1.57 -0.28
CA VAL A 61 5.84 -0.42 0.26
C VAL A 61 6.80 0.18 -0.77
N GLY A 62 7.61 -0.65 -1.43
CA GLY A 62 8.58 -0.20 -2.43
C GLY A 62 7.92 -0.02 -3.80
N ASP A 63 7.40 -1.09 -4.40
CA ASP A 63 6.89 -1.06 -5.77
C ASP A 63 5.67 -0.15 -5.91
N TYR A 64 4.63 -0.37 -5.11
CA TYR A 64 3.39 0.41 -5.23
C TYR A 64 3.47 1.75 -4.49
N GLY A 65 3.79 1.70 -3.20
CA GLY A 65 3.83 2.87 -2.32
C GLY A 65 4.93 3.85 -2.72
N GLY A 66 6.18 3.38 -2.84
CA GLY A 66 7.35 4.20 -3.11
C GLY A 66 7.64 4.44 -4.60
N GLY A 67 7.23 3.53 -5.48
CA GLY A 67 7.46 3.62 -6.92
C GLY A 67 6.27 4.18 -7.67
N ALA A 68 5.26 3.34 -7.85
CA ALA A 68 4.13 3.62 -8.74
C ALA A 68 3.38 4.89 -8.35
N LEU A 69 3.05 5.07 -7.06
CA LEU A 69 2.32 6.25 -6.58
C LEU A 69 3.16 7.53 -6.64
N TYR A 70 4.46 7.48 -6.32
CA TYR A 70 5.34 8.65 -6.45
C TYR A 70 5.58 9.02 -7.91
N LEU A 71 5.73 8.04 -8.81
CA LEU A 71 5.81 8.31 -10.23
C LEU A 71 4.51 8.95 -10.72
N ALA A 72 3.36 8.35 -10.43
CA ALA A 72 2.07 8.88 -10.85
C ALA A 72 1.84 10.31 -10.33
N PHE A 73 2.11 10.56 -9.05
CA PHE A 73 2.00 11.89 -8.46
C PHE A 73 2.99 12.88 -9.09
N GLY A 74 4.25 12.48 -9.28
CA GLY A 74 5.26 13.30 -9.94
C GLY A 74 4.92 13.65 -11.38
N LEU A 75 4.37 12.70 -12.15
CA LEU A 75 3.85 12.93 -13.50
C LEU A 75 2.69 13.91 -13.48
N MET A 76 1.72 13.75 -12.56
CA MET A 76 0.60 14.68 -12.43
C MET A 76 1.06 16.09 -12.03
N ALA A 77 2.01 16.20 -11.11
CA ALA A 77 2.60 17.47 -10.70
C ALA A 77 3.34 18.15 -11.87
N ALA A 78 4.11 17.40 -12.65
CA ALA A 78 4.80 17.90 -13.84
C ALA A 78 3.82 18.31 -14.95
N LEU A 79 2.74 17.56 -15.16
CA LEU A 79 1.68 17.91 -16.11
C LEU A 79 0.93 19.17 -15.68
N PHE A 80 0.72 19.36 -14.38
CA PHE A 80 0.13 20.56 -13.81
C PHE A 80 1.07 21.77 -13.95
N GLU A 81 2.36 21.61 -13.62
CA GLU A 81 3.39 22.64 -13.79
C GLU A 81 3.46 23.12 -15.25
N ARG A 82 3.46 22.17 -16.20
CA ARG A 82 3.50 22.42 -17.65
C ARG A 82 2.36 23.32 -18.14
N GLN A 83 1.22 23.39 -17.46
CA GLN A 83 0.14 24.32 -17.83
C GLN A 83 0.60 25.77 -17.78
N ARG A 84 1.57 26.09 -16.90
CA ARG A 84 2.12 27.44 -16.74
C ARG A 84 3.41 27.63 -17.51
N SER A 85 4.37 26.71 -17.38
CA SER A 85 5.68 26.85 -18.03
C SER A 85 5.63 26.58 -19.53
N GLY A 86 4.67 25.76 -19.96
CA GLY A 86 4.64 25.20 -21.31
C GLY A 86 5.69 24.12 -21.56
N LEU A 87 6.50 23.75 -20.57
CA LEU A 87 7.62 22.82 -20.69
C LEU A 87 7.34 21.50 -19.97
N GLY A 88 7.81 20.39 -20.55
CA GLY A 88 7.88 19.12 -19.86
C GLY A 88 9.15 19.01 -19.01
N GLN A 89 9.25 17.94 -18.22
CA GLN A 89 10.41 17.68 -17.39
C GLN A 89 10.59 16.17 -17.15
N VAL A 90 11.76 15.79 -16.63
CA VAL A 90 12.02 14.42 -16.21
C VAL A 90 11.58 14.23 -14.77
N VAL A 91 10.81 13.18 -14.51
CA VAL A 91 10.44 12.74 -13.16
C VAL A 91 11.29 11.52 -12.84
N ASP A 92 12.26 11.67 -11.95
CA ASP A 92 13.03 10.54 -11.39
C ASP A 92 12.31 10.03 -10.13
N ALA A 93 11.71 8.85 -10.23
CA ALA A 93 10.98 8.19 -9.14
C ALA A 93 11.75 6.93 -8.74
N ALA A 94 12.63 7.07 -7.76
CA ALA A 94 13.33 5.94 -7.16
C ALA A 94 12.45 5.29 -6.09
N MET A 95 12.25 3.98 -6.18
CA MET A 95 11.45 3.21 -5.21
C MET A 95 12.05 3.30 -3.80
N VAL A 96 13.38 3.34 -3.67
CA VAL A 96 14.07 3.56 -2.38
C VAL A 96 13.73 4.92 -1.76
N ASP A 97 13.68 5.99 -2.56
CA ASP A 97 13.39 7.34 -2.08
C ASP A 97 11.92 7.47 -1.66
N GLY A 98 11.01 6.92 -2.47
CA GLY A 98 9.59 6.90 -2.13
C GLY A 98 9.30 6.07 -0.87
N ALA A 99 9.91 4.90 -0.73
CA ALA A 99 9.79 4.09 0.48
C ALA A 99 10.37 4.79 1.72
N ALA A 100 11.51 5.48 1.59
CA ALA A 100 12.06 6.32 2.67
C ALA A 100 11.13 7.49 3.02
N SER A 101 10.52 8.12 2.01
CA SER A 101 9.56 9.21 2.21
C SER A 101 8.31 8.76 2.98
N LEU A 102 7.79 7.56 2.70
CA LEU A 102 6.70 6.94 3.47
C LEU A 102 7.06 6.71 4.94
N MET A 103 8.35 6.52 5.25
CA MET A 103 8.84 6.36 6.62
C MET A 103 9.00 7.69 7.39
N GLY A 104 8.67 8.84 6.79
CA GLY A 104 8.94 10.17 7.36
C GLY A 104 8.46 10.36 8.81
N ILE A 105 7.26 9.87 9.15
CA ILE A 105 6.76 9.95 10.53
C ILE A 105 7.62 9.13 11.50
N PHE A 106 8.09 7.95 11.11
CA PHE A 106 8.90 7.08 11.95
C PHE A 106 10.31 7.61 12.15
N TYR A 107 10.91 8.23 11.12
CA TYR A 107 12.15 8.98 11.28
C TYR A 107 11.98 10.13 12.30
N GLY A 108 10.87 10.86 12.23
CA GLY A 108 10.53 11.89 13.22
C GLY A 108 10.35 11.34 14.64
N LEU A 109 9.59 10.26 14.80
CA LEU A 109 9.37 9.61 16.10
C LEU A 109 10.67 9.01 16.67
N HIS A 110 11.52 8.44 15.83
CA HIS A 110 12.83 7.91 16.21
C HIS A 110 13.76 9.04 16.71
N ALA A 111 13.83 10.14 15.96
CA ALA A 111 14.56 11.33 16.38
C ALA A 111 14.05 11.91 17.71
N GLY A 112 12.73 11.84 17.93
CA GLY A 112 12.08 12.21 19.20
C GLY A 112 12.15 11.14 20.30
N GLY A 113 12.82 10.01 20.08
CA GLY A 113 13.00 8.94 21.06
C GLY A 113 11.79 8.02 21.29
N SER A 114 10.68 8.23 20.58
CA SER A 114 9.41 7.52 20.77
C SER A 114 9.26 6.26 19.91
N PHE A 115 10.24 5.97 19.04
CA PHE A 115 10.30 4.79 18.18
C PHE A 115 11.71 4.15 18.20
N ASN A 116 12.24 3.96 19.41
CA ASN A 116 13.60 3.45 19.64
C ASN A 116 13.62 2.06 20.27
N ALA A 117 12.45 1.51 20.61
CA ALA A 117 12.37 0.14 21.11
C ALA A 117 12.63 -0.85 19.96
N PRO A 118 13.05 -2.09 20.27
CA PRO A 118 13.18 -3.13 19.26
C PRO A 118 11.87 -3.30 18.45
N ARG A 119 11.99 -3.76 17.20
CA ARG A 119 10.82 -4.11 16.36
C ARG A 119 9.84 -4.99 17.14
N GLY A 120 8.56 -4.70 17.01
CA GLY A 120 7.46 -5.39 17.68
C GLY A 120 7.29 -4.99 19.15
N GLU A 121 7.90 -3.87 19.57
CA GLU A 121 7.78 -3.30 20.93
C GLU A 121 7.38 -1.82 20.91
N ASN A 122 7.07 -1.25 19.74
CA ASN A 122 6.63 0.12 19.58
C ASN A 122 5.09 0.22 19.49
N LEU A 123 4.57 1.45 19.43
CA LEU A 123 3.11 1.69 19.41
C LEU A 123 2.43 1.19 18.13
N LEU A 124 3.10 1.27 16.98
CA LEU A 124 2.50 1.06 15.66
C LEU A 124 3.08 -0.15 14.90
N ASP A 125 3.90 -0.97 15.54
CA ASP A 125 4.54 -2.15 14.94
C ASP A 125 4.04 -3.48 15.54
N GLY A 126 2.92 -3.43 16.28
CA GLY A 126 2.35 -4.60 16.97
C GLY A 126 2.74 -4.72 18.45
N GLY A 127 3.65 -3.87 18.94
CA GLY A 127 4.15 -3.91 20.32
C GLY A 127 3.15 -3.47 21.39
N ALA A 128 2.22 -2.58 21.07
CA ALA A 128 1.13 -2.20 21.97
C ALA A 128 0.01 -3.26 21.98
N PRO A 129 -0.50 -3.70 23.16
CA PRO A 129 -1.59 -4.69 23.24
C PRO A 129 -2.90 -4.23 22.57
N PHE A 130 -3.10 -2.93 22.43
CA PHE A 130 -4.28 -2.30 21.80
C PHE A 130 -3.98 -1.83 20.37
N TYR A 131 -2.88 -2.29 19.77
CA TYR A 131 -2.57 -2.15 18.34
C TYR A 131 -1.94 -3.46 17.85
N ALA A 132 -2.77 -4.49 17.66
CA ALA A 132 -2.31 -5.84 17.36
C ALA A 132 -3.43 -6.71 16.76
N THR A 133 -3.04 -7.88 16.25
CA THR A 133 -3.97 -8.94 15.87
C THR A 133 -4.06 -10.01 16.94
N TYR A 134 -5.24 -10.59 17.14
CA TYR A 134 -5.49 -11.64 18.12
C TYR A 134 -6.24 -12.81 17.48
N GLU A 135 -5.82 -14.02 17.83
CA GLU A 135 -6.48 -15.26 17.41
C GLU A 135 -7.80 -15.46 18.18
N THR A 136 -8.82 -15.93 17.49
CA THR A 136 -10.19 -16.18 17.97
C THR A 136 -10.43 -17.67 18.21
N ALA A 137 -11.59 -18.05 18.76
CA ALA A 137 -11.89 -19.44 19.13
C ALA A 137 -11.83 -20.44 17.96
N ASP A 138 -12.06 -19.96 16.74
CA ASP A 138 -12.06 -20.72 15.48
C ASP A 138 -10.72 -20.65 14.73
N GLY A 139 -9.64 -20.20 15.37
CA GLY A 139 -8.30 -20.11 14.77
C GLY A 139 -8.12 -18.98 13.75
N ARG A 140 -9.17 -18.18 13.53
CA ARG A 140 -9.13 -16.96 12.71
C ARG A 140 -8.63 -15.77 13.55
N HIS A 141 -8.45 -14.61 12.92
CA HIS A 141 -7.89 -13.44 13.58
C HIS A 141 -8.80 -12.21 13.50
N VAL A 142 -8.70 -11.36 14.50
CA VAL A 142 -9.25 -10.00 14.53
C VAL A 142 -8.14 -8.98 14.72
N ALA A 143 -8.30 -7.79 14.16
CA ALA A 143 -7.41 -6.65 14.36
C ALA A 143 -8.04 -5.67 15.35
N LEU A 144 -7.24 -5.21 16.31
CA LEU A 144 -7.60 -4.20 17.30
C LEU A 144 -6.59 -3.05 17.21
N ALA A 145 -7.08 -1.83 17.06
CA ALA A 145 -6.24 -0.63 16.98
C ALA A 145 -6.74 0.60 17.78
N PRO A 146 -7.39 0.48 18.96
CA PRO A 146 -7.83 1.65 19.72
C PRO A 146 -6.66 2.31 20.48
N LEU A 147 -5.89 3.16 19.79
CA LEU A 147 -4.79 3.90 20.38
C LEU A 147 -5.28 4.94 21.39
N GLU A 148 -6.33 5.69 21.08
CA GLU A 148 -6.82 6.75 21.94
C GLU A 148 -7.57 6.18 23.18
N PRO A 149 -7.37 6.73 24.40
CA PRO A 149 -7.94 6.18 25.63
C PRO A 149 -9.45 5.97 25.62
N LYS A 150 -10.21 6.85 24.97
CA LYS A 150 -11.68 6.71 24.84
C LYS A 150 -12.09 5.49 24.01
N PHE A 151 -11.36 5.18 22.94
CA PHE A 151 -11.63 4.03 22.08
C PHE A 151 -11.18 2.73 22.77
N PHE A 152 -10.08 2.81 23.53
CA PHE A 152 -9.62 1.66 24.31
C PHE A 152 -10.59 1.33 25.46
N ALA A 153 -11.16 2.34 26.12
CA ALA A 153 -12.21 2.16 27.12
C ALA A 153 -13.48 1.54 26.52
N GLU A 154 -13.87 1.94 25.30
CA GLU A 154 -14.99 1.33 24.57
C GLU A 154 -14.72 -0.15 24.28
N LEU A 155 -13.54 -0.49 23.73
CA LEU A 155 -13.13 -1.87 23.52
C LEU A 155 -13.18 -2.65 24.83
N ALA A 156 -12.57 -2.12 25.89
CA ALA A 156 -12.48 -2.77 27.19
C ALA A 156 -13.87 -3.09 27.75
N THR A 157 -14.80 -2.16 27.65
CA THR A 157 -16.19 -2.35 28.06
C THR A 157 -16.86 -3.49 27.29
N ARG A 158 -16.71 -3.53 25.96
CA ARG A 158 -17.36 -4.54 25.10
C ARG A 158 -16.79 -5.95 25.26
N ILE A 159 -15.49 -6.07 25.50
CA ILE A 159 -14.83 -7.37 25.67
C ILE A 159 -14.78 -7.84 27.13
N GLY A 160 -15.11 -6.96 28.08
CA GLY A 160 -15.02 -7.24 29.51
C GLY A 160 -13.57 -7.23 30.04
N LEU A 161 -12.74 -6.34 29.50
CA LEU A 161 -11.37 -6.15 29.97
C LEU A 161 -11.36 -5.37 31.29
N ASP A 162 -10.49 -5.79 32.20
CA ASP A 162 -10.33 -5.16 33.51
C ASP A 162 -9.98 -3.66 33.40
N GLU A 163 -10.72 -2.82 34.14
CA GLU A 163 -10.58 -1.36 34.15
C GLU A 163 -9.15 -0.91 34.54
N ARG A 164 -8.40 -1.74 35.29
CA ARG A 164 -7.00 -1.43 35.64
C ARG A 164 -6.13 -1.23 34.41
N PHE A 165 -6.41 -1.93 33.32
CA PHE A 165 -5.69 -1.77 32.06
C PHE A 165 -6.06 -0.47 31.35
N VAL A 166 -7.33 -0.07 31.42
CA VAL A 166 -7.81 1.20 30.84
C VAL A 166 -7.11 2.40 31.50
N ARG A 167 -7.05 2.40 32.84
CA ARG A 167 -6.41 3.49 33.61
C ARG A 167 -4.90 3.59 33.39
N ARG A 168 -4.26 2.52 32.92
CA ARG A 168 -2.80 2.41 32.72
C ARG A 168 -2.45 1.94 31.31
N GLN A 169 -3.24 2.33 30.31
CA GLN A 169 -3.09 1.89 28.91
C GLN A 169 -1.64 1.98 28.42
N TYR A 170 -0.97 3.12 28.67
CA TYR A 170 0.39 3.39 28.20
C TYR A 170 1.50 2.93 29.15
N ASP A 171 1.14 2.21 30.22
CA ASP A 171 2.13 1.63 31.12
C ASP A 171 2.71 0.34 30.53
N ARG A 172 3.90 0.49 29.95
CA ARG A 172 4.62 -0.62 29.28
C ARG A 172 4.93 -1.79 30.20
N ALA A 173 5.03 -1.59 31.52
CA ALA A 173 5.25 -2.68 32.47
C ALA A 173 4.03 -3.61 32.56
N LEU A 174 2.82 -3.11 32.26
CA LEU A 174 1.59 -3.90 32.23
C LEU A 174 1.28 -4.51 30.87
N TRP A 175 1.99 -4.13 29.80
CA TRP A 175 1.66 -4.59 28.45
C TRP A 175 1.69 -6.10 28.25
N PRO A 176 2.65 -6.86 28.84
CA PRO A 176 2.61 -8.32 28.74
C PRO A 176 1.32 -8.90 29.32
N GLU A 177 0.95 -8.49 30.54
CA GLU A 177 -0.27 -8.96 31.22
C GLU A 177 -1.55 -8.52 30.49
N MET A 178 -1.58 -7.28 29.99
CA MET A 178 -2.69 -6.74 29.22
C MET A 178 -2.90 -7.51 27.91
N ARG A 179 -1.82 -7.85 27.20
CA ARG A 179 -1.87 -8.63 25.97
C ARG A 179 -2.45 -10.02 26.22
N ASP A 180 -1.99 -10.69 27.27
CA ASP A 180 -2.49 -12.02 27.64
C ASP A 180 -3.98 -11.95 28.02
N ALA A 181 -4.40 -10.90 28.74
CA ALA A 181 -5.80 -10.70 29.09
C ALA A 181 -6.68 -10.46 27.84
N ILE A 182 -6.25 -9.60 26.92
CA ILE A 182 -6.98 -9.35 25.65
C ILE A 182 -7.04 -10.64 24.84
N ALA A 183 -5.93 -11.35 24.65
CA ALA A 183 -5.88 -12.61 23.92
C ALA A 183 -6.83 -13.67 24.52
N ALA A 184 -6.83 -13.81 25.84
CA ALA A 184 -7.68 -14.75 26.55
C ALA A 184 -9.18 -14.40 26.44
N LEU A 185 -9.52 -13.12 26.34
CA LEU A 185 -10.89 -12.67 26.09
C LEU A 185 -11.29 -12.94 24.64
N VAL A 186 -10.46 -12.53 23.68
CA VAL A 186 -10.71 -12.70 22.24
C VAL A 186 -10.87 -14.19 21.87
N ARG A 187 -10.08 -15.10 22.44
CA ARG A 187 -10.20 -16.55 22.19
C ARG A 187 -11.50 -17.20 22.69
N ARG A 188 -12.39 -16.49 23.38
CA ARG A 188 -13.66 -17.05 23.89
C ARG A 188 -14.78 -17.11 22.85
N ARG A 189 -14.63 -16.38 21.75
CA ARG A 189 -15.64 -16.25 20.70
C ARG A 189 -15.00 -16.42 19.33
N THR A 190 -15.79 -16.83 18.35
CA THR A 190 -15.36 -16.89 16.96
C THR A 190 -15.15 -15.48 16.40
N ARG A 191 -14.46 -15.35 15.27
CA ARG A 191 -14.31 -14.06 14.58
C ARG A 191 -15.66 -13.40 14.28
N ASP A 192 -16.63 -14.16 13.79
CA ASP A 192 -17.94 -13.62 13.36
C ASP A 192 -18.83 -13.24 14.56
N GLU A 193 -18.70 -13.93 15.70
CA GLU A 193 -19.31 -13.50 16.96
C GLU A 193 -18.72 -12.17 17.44
N TRP A 194 -17.41 -11.95 17.28
CA TRP A 194 -16.80 -10.64 17.56
C TRP A 194 -17.27 -9.55 16.60
N CYS A 195 -17.46 -9.87 15.32
CA CYS A 195 -18.05 -8.94 14.37
C CYS A 195 -19.40 -8.43 14.87
N THR A 196 -20.27 -9.34 15.35
CA THR A 196 -21.58 -8.98 15.92
C THR A 196 -21.48 -8.02 17.12
N VAL A 197 -20.42 -8.14 17.93
CA VAL A 197 -20.22 -7.33 19.15
C VAL A 197 -19.52 -5.99 18.88
N LEU A 198 -18.58 -5.97 17.95
CA LEU A 198 -17.60 -4.88 17.82
C LEU A 198 -17.69 -4.11 16.50
N GLU A 199 -18.21 -4.67 15.41
CA GLU A 199 -18.29 -3.94 14.13
C GLU A 199 -19.19 -2.72 14.24
N GLY A 200 -18.78 -1.64 13.58
CA GLY A 200 -19.48 -0.36 13.58
C GLY A 200 -19.39 0.41 14.91
N SER A 201 -18.64 -0.10 15.90
CA SER A 201 -18.35 0.62 17.14
C SER A 201 -17.05 1.42 17.08
N ASP A 202 -16.86 2.29 18.06
CA ASP A 202 -15.64 3.07 18.27
C ASP A 202 -14.50 2.24 18.92
N ALA A 203 -14.63 0.91 19.00
CA ALA A 203 -13.60 0.02 19.56
C ALA A 203 -12.38 -0.22 18.64
N CYS A 204 -12.35 0.40 17.44
CA CYS A 204 -11.30 0.24 16.42
C CYS A 204 -11.03 -1.24 16.10
N PHE A 205 -12.08 -1.95 15.70
CA PHE A 205 -12.09 -3.38 15.42
C PHE A 205 -12.30 -3.67 13.93
N ALA A 206 -11.66 -4.73 13.43
CA ALA A 206 -12.05 -5.37 12.17
C ALA A 206 -11.72 -6.88 12.18
N PRO A 207 -12.49 -7.74 11.47
CA PRO A 207 -12.04 -9.09 11.17
C PRO A 207 -10.84 -9.07 10.23
N VAL A 208 -9.87 -9.98 10.43
CA VAL A 208 -8.83 -10.23 9.42
C VAL A 208 -9.43 -11.15 8.36
N LEU A 209 -9.54 -10.65 7.14
CA LEU A 209 -10.16 -11.33 6.00
C LEU A 209 -9.09 -11.79 5.01
N ASP A 210 -9.30 -12.95 4.40
CA ASP A 210 -8.50 -13.39 3.26
C ASP A 210 -9.01 -12.79 1.92
N LEU A 211 -8.39 -13.18 0.81
CA LEU A 211 -8.72 -12.68 -0.54
C LEU A 211 -10.11 -13.11 -1.04
N ASP A 212 -10.65 -14.22 -0.53
CA ASP A 212 -11.98 -14.73 -0.90
C ASP A 212 -13.08 -14.07 -0.03
N GLU A 213 -12.75 -13.75 1.22
CA GLU A 213 -13.66 -13.12 2.17
C GLU A 213 -13.80 -11.60 1.95
N ALA A 214 -12.71 -10.89 1.63
CA ALA A 214 -12.70 -9.43 1.53
C ALA A 214 -13.73 -8.85 0.54
N PRO A 215 -13.92 -9.40 -0.68
CA PRO A 215 -14.95 -8.93 -1.61
C PRO A 215 -16.39 -9.10 -1.10
N ASN A 216 -16.60 -10.07 -0.21
CA ASN A 216 -17.92 -10.45 0.28
C ASN A 216 -18.34 -9.71 1.56
N HIS A 217 -17.40 -9.05 2.24
CA HIS A 217 -17.69 -8.26 3.43
C HIS A 217 -18.72 -7.15 3.14
N VAL A 218 -19.69 -6.95 4.04
CA VAL A 218 -20.83 -6.03 3.81
C VAL A 218 -20.33 -4.61 3.46
N HIS A 219 -19.31 -4.11 4.16
CA HIS A 219 -18.72 -2.82 3.87
C HIS A 219 -18.11 -2.73 2.46
N ALA A 220 -17.44 -3.78 1.99
CA ALA A 220 -16.84 -3.82 0.66
C ALA A 220 -17.93 -3.84 -0.43
N ARG A 221 -18.99 -4.65 -0.23
CA ARG A 221 -20.13 -4.75 -1.15
C ARG A 221 -20.91 -3.45 -1.26
N VAL A 222 -21.29 -2.84 -0.14
CA VAL A 222 -22.03 -1.56 -0.12
C VAL A 222 -21.21 -0.44 -0.79
N ARG A 223 -19.89 -0.57 -0.77
CA ARG A 223 -19.00 0.38 -1.39
C ARG A 223 -18.66 0.05 -2.83
N ASP A 224 -19.01 -1.09 -3.41
CA ASP A 224 -18.44 -1.55 -4.69
C ASP A 224 -16.89 -1.47 -4.67
N ALA A 225 -16.29 -1.96 -3.59
CA ALA A 225 -14.83 -1.91 -3.40
C ALA A 225 -14.07 -2.89 -4.32
N PHE A 226 -14.77 -3.88 -4.88
CA PHE A 226 -14.26 -4.87 -5.81
C PHE A 226 -15.17 -4.93 -7.03
N VAL A 227 -14.59 -5.22 -8.19
CA VAL A 227 -15.28 -5.41 -9.48
C VAL A 227 -14.91 -6.76 -10.07
N SER A 228 -15.77 -7.29 -10.94
CA SER A 228 -15.46 -8.48 -11.73
C SER A 228 -15.26 -8.10 -13.20
N VAL A 229 -14.13 -8.51 -13.78
CA VAL A 229 -13.80 -8.31 -15.19
C VAL A 229 -13.42 -9.67 -15.77
N ASP A 230 -14.15 -10.14 -16.78
CA ASP A 230 -14.02 -11.48 -17.36
C ASP A 230 -13.98 -12.61 -16.30
N GLY A 231 -14.83 -12.50 -15.27
CA GLY A 231 -14.93 -13.48 -14.19
C GLY A 231 -13.83 -13.37 -13.13
N VAL A 232 -12.87 -12.45 -13.28
CA VAL A 232 -11.80 -12.21 -12.30
C VAL A 232 -12.21 -11.09 -11.35
N VAL A 233 -12.26 -11.38 -10.04
CA VAL A 233 -12.51 -10.39 -8.99
C VAL A 233 -11.23 -9.62 -8.70
N GLN A 234 -11.32 -8.29 -8.68
CA GLN A 234 -10.19 -7.39 -8.40
C GLN A 234 -10.65 -6.11 -7.70
N PRO A 235 -9.76 -5.38 -7.00
CA PRO A 235 -10.11 -4.09 -6.42
C PRO A 235 -10.64 -3.10 -7.46
N ALA A 236 -11.66 -2.33 -7.10
CA ALA A 236 -12.14 -1.22 -7.91
C ALA A 236 -11.13 -0.06 -7.90
N PRO A 237 -11.08 0.79 -8.96
CA PRO A 237 -10.22 1.97 -8.98
C PRO A 237 -10.40 2.89 -7.76
N ALA A 238 -9.28 3.45 -7.26
CA ALA A 238 -9.25 4.40 -6.15
C ALA A 238 -8.30 5.58 -6.48
N PRO A 239 -8.57 6.80 -6.00
CA PRO A 239 -9.70 7.21 -5.17
C PRO A 239 -11.01 7.35 -5.97
N ARG A 240 -12.12 7.60 -5.25
CA ARG A 240 -13.42 7.89 -5.86
C ARG A 240 -13.59 9.39 -6.04
N PHE A 241 -14.13 9.77 -7.18
CA PHE A 241 -14.45 11.14 -7.51
C PHE A 241 -15.97 11.29 -7.56
N ASP A 242 -16.47 12.40 -7.02
CA ASP A 242 -17.90 12.74 -7.02
C ASP A 242 -18.43 12.99 -8.44
N ARG A 243 -17.62 13.64 -9.29
CA ARG A 243 -17.97 14.05 -10.66
C ARG A 243 -17.30 13.21 -11.74
N SER A 244 -15.96 13.12 -11.74
CA SER A 244 -15.20 12.46 -12.81
C SER A 244 -15.01 10.97 -12.54
N ARG A 245 -16.00 10.16 -12.91
CA ARG A 245 -15.92 8.71 -12.72
C ARG A 245 -14.98 8.07 -13.76
N PRO A 246 -13.96 7.29 -13.34
CA PRO A 246 -13.14 6.55 -14.28
C PRO A 246 -13.96 5.47 -14.99
N GLU A 247 -13.55 5.12 -16.20
CA GLU A 247 -14.13 3.96 -16.90
C GLU A 247 -13.85 2.68 -16.10
N PRO A 248 -14.77 1.68 -16.15
CA PRO A 248 -14.52 0.38 -15.57
C PRO A 248 -13.23 -0.24 -16.12
N PRO A 249 -12.47 -0.99 -15.29
CA PRO A 249 -11.29 -1.71 -15.78
C PRO A 249 -11.67 -2.66 -16.93
N ARG A 250 -10.80 -2.73 -17.93
CA ARG A 250 -10.92 -3.65 -19.07
C ARG A 250 -9.91 -4.80 -18.93
N PRO A 251 -10.15 -5.94 -19.60
CA PRO A 251 -9.18 -7.04 -19.64
C PRO A 251 -7.82 -6.56 -20.16
N ALA A 252 -6.75 -7.18 -19.66
CA ALA A 252 -5.40 -6.90 -20.16
C ALA A 252 -5.32 -7.28 -21.65
N PRO A 253 -4.81 -6.40 -22.53
CA PRO A 253 -4.72 -6.72 -23.94
C PRO A 253 -3.69 -7.82 -24.19
N ALA A 254 -3.95 -8.67 -25.17
CA ALA A 254 -2.96 -9.60 -25.66
C ALA A 254 -1.76 -8.83 -26.25
N VAL A 255 -0.58 -9.45 -26.19
CA VAL A 255 0.62 -8.90 -26.84
C VAL A 255 0.33 -8.69 -28.33
N GLY A 256 0.49 -7.45 -28.80
CA GLY A 256 0.25 -7.07 -30.19
C GLY A 256 -1.19 -6.67 -30.54
N ALA A 257 -2.13 -6.76 -29.59
CA ALA A 257 -3.56 -6.53 -29.85
C ALA A 257 -3.89 -5.18 -30.49
N HIS A 258 -3.09 -4.14 -30.24
CA HIS A 258 -3.29 -2.78 -30.75
C HIS A 258 -2.19 -2.31 -31.71
N THR A 259 -1.31 -3.21 -32.18
CA THR A 259 -0.13 -2.81 -32.97
C THR A 259 -0.51 -2.10 -34.27
N ALA A 260 -1.43 -2.67 -35.06
CA ALA A 260 -1.86 -2.07 -36.31
C ALA A 260 -2.63 -0.76 -36.10
N GLU A 261 -3.47 -0.70 -35.06
CA GLU A 261 -4.24 0.48 -34.67
C GLU A 261 -3.32 1.66 -34.34
N VAL A 262 -2.36 1.46 -33.43
CA VAL A 262 -1.42 2.51 -33.01
C VAL A 262 -0.49 2.95 -34.14
N LEU A 263 -0.07 2.05 -35.04
CA LEU A 263 0.71 2.43 -36.22
C LEU A 263 -0.10 3.26 -37.20
N ALA A 264 -1.37 2.93 -37.42
CA ALA A 264 -2.26 3.74 -38.25
C ALA A 264 -2.49 5.13 -37.64
N GLU A 265 -2.69 5.23 -36.32
CA GLU A 265 -2.78 6.52 -35.60
C GLU A 265 -1.49 7.34 -35.72
N ALA A 266 -0.34 6.67 -35.78
CA ALA A 266 0.96 7.31 -36.00
C ALA A 266 1.20 7.74 -37.46
N GLY A 267 0.27 7.45 -38.38
CA GLY A 267 0.29 7.89 -39.78
C GLY A 267 0.87 6.88 -40.79
N TYR A 268 1.13 5.63 -40.38
CA TYR A 268 1.57 4.59 -41.31
C TYR A 268 0.41 4.06 -42.14
N GLY A 269 0.65 3.85 -43.45
CA GLY A 269 -0.30 3.22 -44.36
C GLY A 269 -0.41 1.71 -44.16
N ALA A 270 -1.49 1.10 -44.64
CA ALA A 270 -1.74 -0.34 -44.49
C ALA A 270 -0.59 -1.21 -45.06
N ASP A 271 -0.02 -0.82 -46.21
CA ASP A 271 1.08 -1.55 -46.84
C ASP A 271 2.38 -1.43 -46.03
N GLU A 272 2.65 -0.26 -45.42
CA GLU A 272 3.81 -0.05 -44.56
C GLU A 272 3.69 -0.87 -43.27
N ILE A 273 2.50 -0.90 -42.67
CA ILE A 273 2.21 -1.73 -41.50
C ILE A 273 2.42 -3.21 -41.83
N ALA A 274 1.90 -3.69 -42.97
CA ALA A 274 2.10 -5.06 -43.41
C ALA A 274 3.59 -5.39 -43.63
N ALA A 275 4.37 -4.46 -44.19
CA ALA A 275 5.81 -4.61 -44.35
C ALA A 275 6.55 -4.68 -43.00
N LEU A 276 6.18 -3.86 -42.02
CA LEU A 276 6.76 -3.89 -40.67
C LEU A 276 6.48 -5.22 -39.94
N VAL A 277 5.26 -5.74 -40.09
CA VAL A 277 4.87 -7.05 -39.53
C VAL A 277 5.63 -8.18 -40.22
N ALA A 278 5.70 -8.17 -41.56
CA ALA A 278 6.44 -9.17 -42.33
C ALA A 278 7.94 -9.19 -42.00
N ALA A 279 8.52 -8.02 -41.69
CA ALA A 279 9.92 -7.88 -41.29
C ALA A 279 10.17 -8.23 -39.80
N GLY A 280 9.14 -8.54 -39.02
CA GLY A 280 9.26 -8.83 -37.59
C GLY A 280 9.59 -7.61 -36.71
N VAL A 281 9.44 -6.40 -37.26
CA VAL A 281 9.62 -5.12 -36.53
C VAL A 281 8.41 -4.83 -35.65
N ALA A 282 7.23 -5.24 -36.10
CA ALA A 282 5.95 -5.13 -35.40
C ALA A 282 5.29 -6.51 -35.29
N ARG A 283 4.51 -6.74 -34.23
CA ARG A 283 3.77 -7.99 -33.99
C ARG A 283 2.40 -7.71 -33.40
#